data_AF-A0A415RJQ9-F1
#
_entry.id   AF-A0A415RJQ9-F1
#
_cell.length_a   1.000
_cell.length_b   1.000
_cell.length_c   1.000
_cell.angle_alpha   90.00
_cell.angle_beta   90.00
_cell.angle_gamma   90.00
#
_symmetry.space_group_name_H-M   'P 1'
#
loop_
_entity.id
_entity.type
_entity.pdbx_description
1 polymer ?
#
loop_
_entity_poly.entity_id
_entity_poly.type
_entity_poly.pdbx_seq_one_letter_code
_entity_poly.pdbx_strand_id
1 'polypeptide(L)'
;MKVLYLPLDERPCNYIYPQMIALSNKEIQLNIPNLDILPKKKTPAIFENIEQFLLENVLDQDALVISLDMLLYGGLIPSRLHQLDVDHLKTRLEILKKLKQLKPDLKIYAFECIMRCPQYNSSEEEPDYYEEYGYALFKKKYLQNKQERMSLDGKEEQEFNTLEIPQDILDDYELRRQTNCQMNQLTLEYLKDGILDFLVIPQDDSSPFGYTAIDQKKILEKIKEDHLEFKTMVYPGADEVGLSLMTRAYNEYCQRTPKIYPFYASVLGPSIVPLYEDRPMLESLKSHILVTGARLTHDANQADMILAVNCPGKVMQESFDKNKDVSYSSYRNLMNFVLQIQSFIQEDKDVALVDSAYANGGDLELIHYLDELDLLDSLKGYAGWNTNCNSTGTVLAQGQLGHDATANTIYHLIEDVFYQAKVRLQVIENDLVELGLSYYDFKDQQDEVEKRIGEALLKEYCKLNVSHKYPIKHIEVSMPWKRMFEIGVKFK
;
A
#
# COMPACT_ATOMS: atom_id res chain seq x y z
N MET A 1 11.51 11.51 18.14
CA MET A 1 10.08 11.71 17.83
C MET A 1 9.26 10.55 18.38
N LYS A 2 8.25 10.84 19.19
CA LYS A 2 7.24 9.87 19.66
C LYS A 2 6.01 9.96 18.76
N VAL A 3 5.59 8.84 18.19
CA VAL A 3 4.48 8.77 17.24
C VAL A 3 3.39 7.88 17.80
N LEU A 4 2.20 8.44 17.97
CA LEU A 4 0.98 7.65 18.11
C LEU A 4 0.51 7.24 16.73
N TYR A 5 0.34 5.94 16.50
CA TYR A 5 -0.02 5.40 15.20
C TYR A 5 -1.28 4.55 15.30
N LEU A 6 -2.31 4.94 14.53
CA LEU A 6 -3.50 4.14 14.30
C LEU A 6 -3.44 3.59 12.86
N PRO A 7 -3.15 2.28 12.67
CA PRO A 7 -2.97 1.68 11.36
C PRO A 7 -4.29 1.60 10.58
N LEU A 8 -4.19 1.30 9.28
CA LEU A 8 -5.34 1.12 8.39
C LEU A 8 -6.16 -0.14 8.70
N ASP A 9 -5.48 -1.22 9.07
CA ASP A 9 -6.04 -2.51 9.50
C ASP A 9 -4.96 -3.35 10.20
N GLU A 10 -5.28 -4.62 10.48
CA GLU A 10 -4.41 -5.58 11.16
C GLU A 10 -3.38 -6.29 10.26
N ARG A 11 -3.35 -6.01 8.94
CA ARG A 11 -2.44 -6.71 8.02
C ARG A 11 -0.98 -6.36 8.29
N PRO A 12 -0.03 -7.27 8.00
CA PRO A 12 1.41 -7.04 8.19
C PRO A 12 1.94 -5.75 7.56
N CYS A 13 1.46 -5.37 6.37
CA CYS A 13 1.86 -4.13 5.71
C CYS A 13 1.49 -2.87 6.52
N ASN A 14 0.36 -2.89 7.23
CA ASN A 14 -0.13 -1.78 8.03
C ASN A 14 0.33 -1.85 9.49
N TYR A 15 0.58 -3.06 10.02
CA TYR A 15 0.93 -3.26 11.43
C TYR A 15 2.42 -3.52 11.65
N ILE A 16 3.02 -4.46 10.91
CA ILE A 16 4.39 -4.95 11.12
C ILE A 16 5.40 -4.03 10.44
N TYR A 17 5.16 -3.55 9.22
CA TYR A 17 6.15 -2.76 8.48
C TYR A 17 6.51 -1.46 9.21
N PRO A 18 5.54 -0.68 9.76
CA PRO A 18 5.87 0.49 10.57
C PRO A 18 6.71 0.16 11.81
N GLN A 19 6.43 -0.97 12.47
CA GLN A 19 7.20 -1.42 13.63
C GLN A 19 8.63 -1.80 13.24
N MET A 20 8.82 -2.56 12.16
CA MET A 20 10.15 -2.95 11.68
C MET A 20 11.01 -1.74 11.35
N ILE A 21 10.44 -0.76 10.63
CA ILE A 21 11.13 0.50 10.31
C ILE A 21 11.46 1.29 11.59
N ALA A 22 10.50 1.47 12.50
CA ALA A 22 10.73 2.20 13.74
C ALA A 22 11.79 1.52 14.64
N LEU A 23 11.79 0.19 14.73
CA LEU A 23 12.77 -0.56 15.52
C LEU A 23 14.21 -0.40 14.99
N SER A 24 14.37 -0.19 13.68
CA SER A 24 15.67 0.10 13.07
C SER A 24 16.20 1.51 13.38
N ASN A 25 15.36 2.41 13.89
CA ASN A 25 15.72 3.81 14.18
C ASN A 25 15.38 4.20 15.62
N LYS A 26 16.42 4.31 16.47
CA LYS A 26 16.30 4.65 17.90
C LYS A 26 15.74 6.05 18.17
N GLU A 27 15.67 6.93 17.17
CA GLU A 27 15.10 8.26 17.30
C GLU A 27 13.56 8.26 17.18
N ILE A 28 12.96 7.14 16.79
CA ILE A 28 11.52 6.96 16.64
C ILE A 28 11.02 6.02 17.75
N GLN A 29 10.04 6.50 18.50
CA GLN A 29 9.27 5.66 19.42
C GLN A 29 7.86 5.55 18.86
N LEU A 30 7.51 4.37 18.37
CA LEU A 30 6.18 4.08 17.84
C LEU A 30 5.27 3.54 18.94
N ASN A 31 4.13 4.18 19.14
CA ASN A 31 3.04 3.70 19.99
C ASN A 31 1.86 3.30 19.11
N ILE A 32 1.57 2.00 19.07
CA ILE A 32 0.57 1.38 18.20
C ILE A 32 -0.39 0.56 19.07
N PRO A 33 -1.69 0.47 18.76
CA PRO A 33 -2.62 -0.33 19.56
C PRO A 33 -2.26 -1.81 19.52
N ASN A 34 -2.68 -2.54 20.55
CA ASN A 34 -2.64 -3.99 20.53
C ASN A 34 -3.58 -4.54 19.45
N LEU A 35 -3.26 -5.72 18.91
CA LEU A 35 -4.04 -6.37 17.84
C LEU A 35 -5.52 -6.61 18.19
N ASP A 36 -5.89 -6.72 19.46
CA ASP A 36 -7.28 -6.92 19.90
C ASP A 36 -8.17 -5.67 19.75
N ILE A 37 -7.56 -4.49 19.58
CA ILE A 37 -8.27 -3.24 19.27
C ILE A 37 -8.56 -3.12 17.76
N LEU A 38 -7.76 -3.80 16.93
CA LEU A 38 -7.85 -3.74 15.46
C LEU A 38 -8.98 -4.65 14.93
N PRO A 39 -9.42 -4.45 13.66
CA PRO A 39 -10.45 -5.27 13.06
C PRO A 39 -10.01 -6.71 12.86
N LYS A 40 -10.98 -7.54 12.47
CA LYS A 40 -10.75 -8.90 11.98
C LYS A 40 -11.41 -9.04 10.62
N LYS A 41 -10.68 -8.72 9.55
CA LYS A 41 -11.14 -8.71 8.16
C LYS A 41 -12.44 -7.89 8.01
N LYS A 42 -13.60 -8.55 7.88
CA LYS A 42 -14.92 -7.91 7.76
C LYS A 42 -15.51 -7.44 9.10
N THR A 43 -15.01 -7.93 10.24
CA THR A 43 -15.49 -7.50 11.56
C THR A 43 -14.82 -6.18 11.94
N PRO A 44 -15.59 -5.09 12.11
CA PRO A 44 -15.03 -3.78 12.47
C PRO A 44 -14.41 -3.79 13.86
N ALA A 45 -13.35 -3.00 14.03
CA ALA A 45 -12.88 -2.59 15.35
C ALA A 45 -13.97 -1.82 16.12
N ILE A 46 -13.95 -1.96 17.44
CA ILE A 46 -14.89 -1.28 18.34
C ILE A 46 -14.41 0.16 18.53
N PHE A 47 -15.24 1.13 18.15
CA PHE A 47 -14.88 2.55 18.20
C PHE A 47 -14.47 3.01 19.59
N GLU A 48 -15.15 2.53 20.64
CA GLU A 48 -14.87 2.89 22.03
C GLU A 48 -13.46 2.46 22.46
N ASN A 49 -12.97 1.33 21.96
CA ASN A 49 -11.60 0.86 22.23
C ASN A 49 -10.57 1.73 21.50
N ILE A 50 -10.87 2.15 20.27
CA ILE A 50 -10.03 3.09 19.50
C ILE A 50 -9.99 4.45 20.21
N GLU A 51 -11.16 4.98 20.62
CA GLU A 51 -11.25 6.26 21.32
C GLU A 51 -10.46 6.23 22.63
N GLN A 52 -10.63 5.18 23.43
CA GLN A 52 -9.90 5.00 24.67
C GLN A 52 -8.38 4.95 24.44
N PHE A 53 -7.92 4.14 23.48
CA PHE A 53 -6.50 4.05 23.14
C PHE A 53 -5.92 5.41 22.76
N LEU A 54 -6.60 6.18 21.90
CA LEU A 54 -6.13 7.49 21.47
C LEU A 54 -6.05 8.49 22.65
N LEU A 55 -7.10 8.56 23.47
CA LEU A 55 -7.15 9.50 24.60
C LEU A 55 -6.13 9.19 25.69
N GLU A 56 -5.90 7.91 26.00
CA GLU A 56 -4.94 7.50 27.03
C GLU A 56 -3.49 7.75 26.62
N ASN A 57 -3.19 7.73 25.32
CA ASN A 57 -1.81 7.71 24.83
C ASN A 57 -1.33 9.06 24.25
N VAL A 58 -2.20 10.02 23.96
CA VAL A 58 -1.87 11.23 23.18
C VAL A 58 -0.92 12.22 23.88
N LEU A 59 -0.98 12.35 25.20
CA LEU A 59 -0.33 13.47 25.93
C LEU A 59 1.20 13.49 25.74
N ASP A 60 1.83 12.34 25.58
CA ASP A 60 3.29 12.20 25.46
C ASP A 60 3.77 12.09 24.00
N GLN A 61 2.93 12.37 23.00
CA GLN A 61 3.22 12.06 21.58
C GLN A 61 3.53 13.32 20.78
N ASP A 62 4.60 13.34 20.00
CA ASP A 62 4.96 14.49 19.16
C ASP A 62 4.03 14.59 17.93
N ALA A 63 3.66 13.43 17.38
CA ALA A 63 2.79 13.32 16.22
C ALA A 63 1.77 12.19 16.38
N LEU A 64 0.63 12.35 15.71
CA LEU A 64 -0.37 11.32 15.46
C LEU A 64 -0.40 11.04 13.95
N VAL A 65 -0.16 9.78 13.58
CA VAL A 65 -0.39 9.28 12.22
C VAL A 65 -1.60 8.36 12.27
N ILE A 66 -2.66 8.68 11.52
CA ILE A 66 -3.98 8.04 11.72
C ILE A 66 -4.69 7.70 10.41
N SER A 67 -5.14 6.45 10.30
CA SER A 67 -6.17 6.05 9.34
C SER A 67 -7.54 6.52 9.81
N LEU A 68 -8.21 7.32 8.99
CA LEU A 68 -9.59 7.73 9.22
C LEU A 68 -10.57 6.61 8.85
N ASP A 69 -10.22 5.69 7.96
CA ASP A 69 -11.00 4.47 7.73
C ASP A 69 -11.10 3.61 9.00
N MET A 70 -9.98 3.42 9.70
CA MET A 70 -9.94 2.77 11.00
C MET A 70 -10.78 3.52 12.03
N LEU A 71 -10.59 4.83 12.14
CA LEU A 71 -11.29 5.63 13.14
C LEU A 71 -12.82 5.65 12.93
N LEU A 72 -13.26 5.84 11.69
CA LEU A 72 -14.65 6.09 11.35
C LEU A 72 -15.44 4.80 11.23
N TYR A 73 -14.86 3.77 10.63
CA TYR A 73 -15.58 2.54 10.25
C TYR A 73 -15.06 1.29 10.98
N GLY A 74 -13.93 1.40 11.69
CA GLY A 74 -13.28 0.28 12.33
C GLY A 74 -12.41 -0.54 11.38
N GLY A 75 -11.98 0.00 10.23
CA GLY A 75 -11.02 -0.61 9.31
C GLY A 75 -11.32 -0.33 7.83
N LEU A 76 -10.36 -0.64 6.95
CA LEU A 76 -10.49 -0.48 5.50
C LEU A 76 -11.61 -1.33 4.88
N ILE A 77 -11.66 -2.63 5.18
CA ILE A 77 -12.75 -3.48 4.70
C ILE A 77 -14.10 -3.05 5.32
N PRO A 78 -14.20 -2.83 6.64
CA PRO A 78 -15.41 -2.29 7.25
C PRO A 78 -15.95 -0.99 6.63
N SER A 79 -15.07 -0.10 6.11
CA SER A 79 -15.50 1.12 5.41
C SER A 79 -16.27 0.85 4.11
N ARG A 80 -16.26 -0.40 3.62
CA ARG A 80 -16.99 -0.86 2.42
C ARG A 80 -18.26 -1.63 2.73
N LEU A 81 -18.51 -1.97 4.00
CA LEU A 81 -19.58 -2.88 4.43
C LEU A 81 -20.63 -2.22 5.34
N HIS A 82 -20.37 -1.00 5.83
CA HIS A 82 -21.20 -0.37 6.84
C HIS A 82 -22.58 0.06 6.31
N GLN A 83 -23.47 0.31 7.28
CA GLN A 83 -24.78 0.97 7.12
C GLN A 83 -24.91 2.21 8.02
N LEU A 84 -23.77 2.73 8.49
CA LEU A 84 -23.68 3.94 9.33
C LEU A 84 -24.07 5.19 8.52
N ASP A 85 -24.75 6.13 9.17
CA ASP A 85 -25.04 7.45 8.62
C ASP A 85 -23.93 8.48 8.92
N VAL A 86 -23.99 9.61 8.23
CA VAL A 86 -23.00 10.70 8.32
C VAL A 86 -22.96 11.34 9.71
N ASP A 87 -24.08 11.47 10.41
CA ASP A 87 -24.12 12.16 11.70
C ASP A 87 -23.50 11.32 12.82
N HIS A 88 -23.67 10.00 12.74
CA HIS A 88 -22.94 9.05 13.58
C HIS A 88 -21.42 9.13 13.32
N LEU A 89 -21.00 9.14 12.05
CA LEU A 89 -19.59 9.22 11.68
C LEU A 89 -18.96 10.57 12.06
N LYS A 90 -19.69 11.68 11.95
CA LYS A 90 -19.27 12.99 12.47
C LYS A 90 -18.98 12.93 13.96
N THR A 91 -19.85 12.27 14.73
CA THR A 91 -19.67 12.12 16.18
C THR A 91 -18.37 11.40 16.52
N ARG A 92 -17.99 10.39 15.72
CA ARG A 92 -16.69 9.70 15.85
C ARG A 92 -15.52 10.63 15.52
N LEU A 93 -15.63 11.43 14.45
CA LEU A 93 -14.57 12.34 14.00
C LEU A 93 -14.23 13.45 15.01
N GLU A 94 -15.20 13.87 15.85
CA GLU A 94 -15.00 14.91 16.88
C GLU A 94 -13.89 14.56 17.88
N ILE A 95 -13.50 13.28 18.01
CA ILE A 95 -12.35 12.89 18.82
C ILE A 95 -11.07 13.63 18.41
N LEU A 96 -10.87 13.93 17.11
CA LEU A 96 -9.67 14.65 16.65
C LEU A 96 -9.58 16.05 17.26
N LYS A 97 -10.73 16.71 17.45
CA LYS A 97 -10.79 18.00 18.17
C LYS A 97 -10.48 17.82 19.66
N LYS A 98 -10.99 16.75 20.29
CA LYS A 98 -10.65 16.42 21.69
C LYS A 98 -9.15 16.19 21.86
N LEU A 99 -8.50 15.47 20.94
CA LEU A 99 -7.06 15.22 20.96
C LEU A 99 -6.26 16.51 20.85
N LYS A 100 -6.62 17.42 19.91
CA LYS A 100 -6.01 18.75 19.81
C LYS A 100 -6.24 19.60 21.07
N GLN A 101 -7.40 19.49 21.74
CA GLN A 101 -7.65 20.20 23.00
C GLN A 101 -6.75 19.67 24.14
N LEU A 102 -6.55 18.35 24.21
CA LEU A 102 -5.69 17.71 25.21
C LEU A 102 -4.20 18.02 24.95
N LYS A 103 -3.80 18.05 23.67
CA LYS A 103 -2.44 18.37 23.24
C LYS A 103 -2.45 19.34 22.06
N PRO A 104 -2.47 20.67 22.31
CA PRO A 104 -2.55 21.69 21.27
C PRO A 104 -1.43 21.64 20.23
N ASP A 105 -0.23 21.24 20.65
CA ASP A 105 0.96 21.16 19.78
C ASP A 105 1.06 19.84 19.00
N LEU A 106 0.15 18.87 19.21
CA LEU A 106 0.16 17.59 18.52
C LEU A 106 0.04 17.80 17.02
N LYS A 107 0.95 17.24 16.22
CA LYS A 107 0.81 17.21 14.76
C LYS A 107 -0.03 16.02 14.32
N ILE A 108 -1.10 16.24 13.55
CA ILE A 108 -1.98 15.16 13.08
C ILE A 108 -1.83 14.99 11.57
N TYR A 109 -1.28 13.85 11.17
CA TYR A 109 -1.14 13.40 9.79
C TYR A 109 -2.16 12.29 9.54
N ALA A 110 -3.13 12.54 8.68
CA ALA A 110 -4.25 11.63 8.50
C ALA A 110 -4.33 11.10 7.06
N PHE A 111 -5.00 9.97 6.90
CA PHE A 111 -5.39 9.48 5.59
C PHE A 111 -6.74 8.80 5.58
N GLU A 112 -7.46 8.93 4.46
CA GLU A 112 -8.80 8.37 4.27
C GLU A 112 -8.97 7.93 2.81
N CYS A 113 -9.23 6.65 2.59
CA CYS A 113 -9.36 6.10 1.25
C CYS A 113 -10.61 6.60 0.53
N ILE A 114 -10.49 6.88 -0.76
CA ILE A 114 -11.66 6.82 -1.64
C ILE A 114 -12.09 5.35 -1.72
N MET A 115 -13.35 5.07 -1.41
CA MET A 115 -13.90 3.70 -1.51
C MET A 115 -13.59 3.12 -2.89
N ARG A 116 -12.95 1.95 -2.94
CA ARG A 116 -12.58 1.32 -4.21
C ARG A 116 -13.79 0.81 -5.00
N CYS A 117 -13.56 0.38 -6.24
CA CYS A 117 -14.56 -0.32 -7.06
C CYS A 117 -13.85 -1.37 -7.93
N PRO A 118 -13.61 -2.58 -7.39
CA PRO A 118 -12.83 -3.61 -8.08
C PRO A 118 -13.45 -4.11 -9.38
N GLN A 119 -12.62 -4.68 -10.25
CA GLN A 119 -13.02 -5.15 -11.58
C GLN A 119 -13.29 -6.66 -11.61
N TYR A 120 -13.84 -7.22 -10.53
CA TYR A 120 -14.06 -8.66 -10.39
C TYR A 120 -15.34 -8.99 -9.61
N ASN A 121 -15.71 -10.27 -9.64
CA ASN A 121 -16.78 -10.84 -8.85
C ASN A 121 -16.19 -11.61 -7.67
N SER A 122 -16.27 -11.04 -6.47
CA SER A 122 -15.83 -11.69 -5.22
C SER A 122 -16.38 -10.94 -4.01
N SER A 123 -16.95 -11.67 -3.06
CA SER A 123 -17.42 -11.15 -1.78
C SER A 123 -16.34 -11.22 -0.69
N GLU A 124 -15.08 -11.52 -1.00
CA GLU A 124 -14.07 -11.76 0.03
C GLU A 124 -13.78 -10.54 0.90
N GLU A 125 -13.71 -9.37 0.27
CA GLU A 125 -13.47 -8.07 0.91
C GLU A 125 -14.63 -7.09 0.71
N GLU A 126 -15.59 -7.45 -0.15
CA GLU A 126 -16.73 -6.62 -0.55
C GLU A 126 -18.04 -7.17 0.06
N PRO A 127 -19.18 -6.45 -0.08
CA PRO A 127 -20.49 -6.97 0.33
C PRO A 127 -20.83 -8.30 -0.37
N ASP A 128 -21.70 -9.10 0.23
CA ASP A 128 -21.98 -10.46 -0.26
C ASP A 128 -22.50 -10.47 -1.71
N TYR A 129 -23.29 -9.47 -2.12
CA TYR A 129 -23.76 -9.34 -3.49
C TYR A 129 -22.65 -9.11 -4.52
N TYR A 130 -21.44 -8.73 -4.09
CA TYR A 130 -20.32 -8.45 -4.99
C TYR A 130 -19.78 -9.72 -5.66
N GLU A 131 -20.05 -10.89 -5.08
CA GLU A 131 -19.76 -12.20 -5.70
C GLU A 131 -20.52 -12.41 -7.00
N GLU A 132 -21.72 -11.84 -7.14
CA GLU A 132 -22.54 -11.97 -8.33
C GLU A 132 -22.49 -10.71 -9.21
N TYR A 133 -22.54 -9.53 -8.59
CA TYR A 133 -22.76 -8.25 -9.28
C TYR A 133 -21.54 -7.31 -9.29
N GLY A 134 -20.41 -7.70 -8.73
CA GLY A 134 -19.22 -6.82 -8.57
C GLY A 134 -18.70 -6.21 -9.87
N TYR A 135 -18.42 -7.07 -10.85
CA TYR A 135 -17.99 -6.65 -12.18
C TYR A 135 -19.05 -5.78 -12.87
N ALA A 136 -20.33 -6.13 -12.72
CA ALA A 136 -21.42 -5.37 -13.33
C ALA A 136 -21.51 -3.96 -12.72
N LEU A 137 -21.40 -3.82 -11.39
CA LEU A 137 -21.37 -2.53 -10.68
C LEU A 137 -20.24 -1.64 -11.21
N PHE A 138 -19.02 -2.18 -11.25
CA PHE A 138 -17.87 -1.48 -11.81
C PHE A 138 -18.11 -1.06 -13.26
N LYS A 139 -18.43 -2.04 -14.12
CA LYS A 139 -18.46 -1.84 -15.56
C LYS A 139 -19.58 -0.92 -16.00
N LYS A 140 -20.75 -0.99 -15.35
CA LYS A 140 -21.89 -0.12 -15.64
C LYS A 140 -21.52 1.34 -15.40
N LYS A 141 -20.93 1.67 -14.23
CA LYS A 141 -20.54 3.05 -13.94
C LYS A 141 -19.32 3.50 -14.75
N TYR A 142 -18.37 2.60 -15.02
CA TYR A 142 -17.24 2.88 -15.91
C TYR A 142 -17.72 3.34 -17.29
N LEU A 143 -18.59 2.56 -17.93
CA LEU A 143 -19.12 2.85 -19.26
C LEU A 143 -19.98 4.11 -19.26
N GLN A 144 -20.85 4.30 -18.25
CA GLN A 144 -21.61 5.54 -18.09
C GLN A 144 -20.69 6.77 -18.02
N ASN A 145 -19.68 6.73 -17.14
CA ASN A 145 -18.76 7.86 -16.98
C ASN A 145 -17.87 8.09 -18.21
N LYS A 146 -17.48 7.02 -18.90
CA LYS A 146 -16.78 7.11 -20.18
C LYS A 146 -17.66 7.78 -21.23
N GLN A 147 -18.93 7.40 -21.35
CA GLN A 147 -19.89 7.99 -22.29
C GLN A 147 -20.14 9.49 -22.04
N GLU A 148 -20.10 9.93 -20.78
CA GLU A 148 -20.24 11.35 -20.42
C GLU A 148 -19.01 12.19 -20.83
N ARG A 149 -17.83 11.59 -20.92
CA ARG A 149 -16.55 12.27 -21.18
C ARG A 149 -16.02 12.05 -22.59
N MET A 150 -16.41 10.94 -23.22
CA MET A 150 -15.91 10.39 -24.47
C MET A 150 -17.02 9.59 -25.17
N SER A 151 -16.71 9.00 -26.33
CA SER A 151 -17.61 8.06 -27.00
C SER A 151 -17.37 6.62 -26.54
N LEU A 152 -18.44 5.82 -26.51
CA LEU A 152 -18.36 4.36 -26.43
C LEU A 152 -18.21 3.78 -27.84
N ASP A 153 -17.52 2.65 -27.97
CA ASP A 153 -17.57 1.85 -29.20
C ASP A 153 -18.79 0.90 -29.21
N GLY A 154 -19.07 0.28 -30.36
CA GLY A 154 -20.25 -0.58 -30.49
C GLY A 154 -20.27 -1.81 -29.58
N LYS A 155 -19.09 -2.33 -29.15
CA LYS A 155 -19.02 -3.42 -28.17
C LYS A 155 -19.33 -2.91 -26.77
N GLU A 156 -18.79 -1.75 -26.43
CA GLU A 156 -19.04 -1.07 -25.16
C GLU A 156 -20.50 -0.66 -25.00
N GLU A 157 -21.15 -0.16 -26.05
CA GLU A 157 -22.59 0.15 -26.03
C GLU A 157 -23.43 -1.12 -25.83
N GLN A 158 -23.09 -2.20 -26.51
CA GLN A 158 -23.77 -3.48 -26.34
C GLN A 158 -23.60 -4.00 -24.91
N GLU A 159 -22.38 -4.00 -24.39
CA GLU A 159 -22.07 -4.42 -23.04
C GLU A 159 -22.86 -3.58 -22.02
N PHE A 160 -22.82 -2.25 -22.12
CA PHE A 160 -23.55 -1.33 -21.24
C PHE A 160 -25.05 -1.66 -21.15
N ASN A 161 -25.69 -1.94 -22.29
CA ASN A 161 -27.11 -2.25 -22.36
C ASN A 161 -27.48 -3.65 -21.81
N THR A 162 -26.50 -4.55 -21.66
CA THR A 162 -26.71 -5.91 -21.14
C THR A 162 -26.43 -6.05 -19.64
N LEU A 163 -25.84 -5.04 -19.00
CA LEU A 163 -25.51 -5.09 -17.57
C LEU A 163 -26.76 -4.90 -16.71
N GLU A 164 -27.26 -6.00 -16.16
CA GLU A 164 -28.37 -6.02 -15.22
C GLU A 164 -27.87 -6.06 -13.77
N ILE A 165 -28.40 -5.16 -12.94
CA ILE A 165 -28.09 -5.08 -11.51
C ILE A 165 -29.39 -4.73 -10.79
N PRO A 166 -29.81 -5.51 -9.77
CA PRO A 166 -30.95 -5.17 -8.93
C PRO A 166 -30.85 -3.76 -8.33
N GLN A 167 -31.98 -3.05 -8.28
CA GLN A 167 -31.99 -1.64 -7.87
C GLN A 167 -31.60 -1.46 -6.38
N ASP A 168 -31.99 -2.39 -5.53
CA ASP A 168 -31.62 -2.42 -4.11
C ASP A 168 -30.11 -2.57 -3.90
N ILE A 169 -29.42 -3.34 -4.75
CA ILE A 169 -27.95 -3.47 -4.73
C ILE A 169 -27.29 -2.17 -5.18
N LEU A 170 -27.82 -1.53 -6.23
CA LEU A 170 -27.32 -0.22 -6.67
C LEU A 170 -27.50 0.84 -5.59
N ASP A 171 -28.69 0.91 -4.99
CA ASP A 171 -29.02 1.88 -3.96
C ASP A 171 -28.12 1.69 -2.72
N ASP A 172 -27.92 0.45 -2.26
CA ASP A 172 -27.02 0.14 -1.15
C ASP A 172 -25.57 0.57 -1.44
N TYR A 173 -25.04 0.18 -2.60
CA TYR A 173 -23.66 0.48 -2.98
C TYR A 173 -23.44 1.99 -3.16
N GLU A 174 -24.36 2.68 -3.85
CA GLU A 174 -24.25 4.12 -4.11
C GLU A 174 -24.49 4.97 -2.87
N LEU A 175 -25.42 4.57 -1.98
CA LEU A 175 -25.65 5.26 -0.71
C LEU A 175 -24.41 5.19 0.18
N ARG A 176 -23.84 4.00 0.37
CA ARG A 176 -22.61 3.83 1.17
C ARG A 176 -21.47 4.66 0.61
N ARG A 177 -21.28 4.59 -0.71
CA ARG A 177 -20.25 5.35 -1.40
C ARG A 177 -20.44 6.86 -1.26
N GLN A 178 -21.67 7.34 -1.33
CA GLN A 178 -22.00 8.74 -1.08
C GLN A 178 -21.63 9.15 0.35
N THR A 179 -21.93 8.31 1.36
CA THR A 179 -21.52 8.54 2.75
C THR A 179 -20.00 8.65 2.87
N ASN A 180 -19.22 7.75 2.27
CA ASN A 180 -17.76 7.82 2.30
C ASN A 180 -17.22 9.06 1.60
N CYS A 181 -17.79 9.44 0.44
CA CYS A 181 -17.40 10.66 -0.25
C CYS A 181 -17.70 11.92 0.59
N GLN A 182 -18.80 11.93 1.35
CA GLN A 182 -19.14 13.02 2.27
C GLN A 182 -18.18 13.11 3.45
N MET A 183 -17.73 11.97 3.99
CA MET A 183 -16.71 11.94 5.05
C MET A 183 -15.35 12.45 4.54
N ASN A 184 -14.92 12.04 3.34
CA ASN A 184 -13.74 12.59 2.68
C ASN A 184 -13.80 14.12 2.51
N GLN A 185 -14.98 14.68 2.23
CA GLN A 185 -15.15 16.14 2.17
C GLN A 185 -15.09 16.79 3.55
N LEU A 186 -15.64 16.15 4.58
CA LEU A 186 -15.60 16.65 5.95
C LEU A 186 -14.17 16.63 6.52
N THR A 187 -13.35 15.65 6.16
CA THR A 187 -11.95 15.59 6.63
C THR A 187 -11.09 16.69 5.97
N LEU A 188 -11.43 17.13 4.77
CA LEU A 188 -10.90 18.38 4.20
C LEU A 188 -11.29 19.63 5.01
N GLU A 189 -12.50 19.68 5.58
CA GLU A 189 -12.88 20.78 6.49
C GLU A 189 -12.03 20.76 7.76
N TYR A 190 -11.78 19.58 8.33
CA TYR A 190 -10.87 19.44 9.48
C TYR A 190 -9.43 19.87 9.17
N LEU A 191 -8.96 19.65 7.93
CA LEU A 191 -7.67 20.16 7.47
C LEU A 191 -7.67 21.68 7.32
N LYS A 192 -8.74 22.24 6.74
CA LYS A 192 -8.93 23.68 6.59
C LYS A 192 -8.94 24.40 7.94
N ASP A 193 -9.61 23.81 8.93
CA ASP A 193 -9.73 24.34 10.29
C ASP A 193 -8.45 24.14 11.13
N GLY A 194 -7.43 23.47 10.58
CA GLY A 194 -6.16 23.23 11.26
C GLY A 194 -6.20 22.16 12.36
N ILE A 195 -7.26 21.34 12.38
CA ILE A 195 -7.32 20.14 13.22
C ILE A 195 -6.39 19.07 12.67
N LEU A 196 -6.34 18.90 11.33
CA LEU A 196 -5.31 18.12 10.66
C LEU A 196 -4.17 19.04 10.21
N ASP A 197 -2.94 18.52 10.24
CA ASP A 197 -1.76 19.22 9.74
C ASP A 197 -1.45 18.81 8.27
N PHE A 198 -1.73 17.56 7.90
CA PHE A 198 -1.63 17.06 6.53
C PHE A 198 -2.61 15.91 6.29
N LEU A 199 -3.16 15.81 5.07
CA LEU A 199 -4.10 14.77 4.69
C LEU A 199 -3.65 14.05 3.40
N VAL A 200 -3.75 12.73 3.38
CA VAL A 200 -3.66 11.93 2.15
C VAL A 200 -5.01 11.30 1.88
N ILE A 201 -5.51 11.41 0.66
CA ILE A 201 -6.73 10.74 0.21
C ILE A 201 -6.31 9.75 -0.89
N PRO A 202 -5.90 8.52 -0.51
CA PRO A 202 -5.35 7.58 -1.46
C PRO A 202 -6.46 6.84 -2.22
N GLN A 203 -6.09 6.16 -3.30
CA GLN A 203 -7.00 5.43 -4.18
C GLN A 203 -6.59 3.96 -4.27
N ASP A 204 -7.35 3.11 -3.60
CA ASP A 204 -7.26 1.65 -3.72
C ASP A 204 -8.02 1.18 -4.98
N ASP A 205 -7.42 0.31 -5.78
CA ASP A 205 -7.91 -0.16 -7.10
C ASP A 205 -8.50 0.98 -7.98
N SER A 206 -7.60 1.82 -8.51
CA SER A 206 -7.98 2.99 -9.30
C SER A 206 -8.23 2.67 -10.79
N SER A 207 -9.08 3.48 -11.42
CA SER A 207 -9.42 3.37 -12.84
C SER A 207 -9.65 4.77 -13.46
N PRO A 208 -9.32 5.00 -14.74
CA PRO A 208 -9.52 6.30 -15.39
C PRO A 208 -10.98 6.80 -15.46
N PHE A 209 -11.93 5.87 -15.38
CA PHE A 209 -13.37 6.13 -15.38
C PHE A 209 -14.09 5.33 -14.31
N GLY A 210 -15.32 5.74 -14.02
CA GLY A 210 -16.23 5.05 -13.12
C GLY A 210 -16.27 5.68 -11.73
N TYR A 211 -16.72 4.90 -10.76
CA TYR A 211 -16.99 5.33 -9.40
C TYR A 211 -15.81 6.06 -8.73
N THR A 212 -14.62 5.46 -8.72
CA THR A 212 -13.42 6.06 -8.09
C THR A 212 -13.03 7.37 -8.77
N ALA A 213 -13.09 7.45 -10.10
CA ALA A 213 -12.77 8.67 -10.84
C ALA A 213 -13.78 9.81 -10.60
N ILE A 214 -15.06 9.48 -10.44
CA ILE A 214 -16.12 10.45 -10.12
C ILE A 214 -15.89 11.07 -8.75
N ASP A 215 -15.60 10.26 -7.73
CA ASP A 215 -15.39 10.78 -6.38
C ASP A 215 -14.07 11.53 -6.27
N GLN A 216 -13.01 11.02 -6.90
CA GLN A 216 -11.73 11.73 -7.01
C GLN A 216 -11.93 13.14 -7.58
N LYS A 217 -12.74 13.28 -8.64
CA LYS A 217 -13.05 14.59 -9.21
C LYS A 217 -13.71 15.53 -8.19
N LYS A 218 -14.72 15.05 -7.45
CA LYS A 218 -15.39 15.86 -6.41
C LYS A 218 -14.42 16.31 -5.31
N ILE A 219 -13.53 15.41 -4.89
CA ILE A 219 -12.52 15.70 -3.86
C ILE A 219 -11.49 16.73 -4.38
N LEU A 220 -11.00 16.57 -5.60
CA LEU A 220 -10.07 17.53 -6.22
C LEU A 220 -10.69 18.91 -6.41
N GLU A 221 -11.97 18.98 -6.78
CA GLU A 221 -12.72 20.24 -6.86
C GLU A 221 -12.79 20.92 -5.48
N LYS A 222 -13.14 20.18 -4.42
CA LYS A 222 -13.19 20.70 -3.05
C LYS A 222 -11.83 21.18 -2.54
N ILE A 223 -10.76 20.42 -2.79
CA ILE A 223 -9.37 20.80 -2.44
C ILE A 223 -9.02 22.15 -3.06
N LYS A 224 -9.37 22.35 -4.33
CA LYS A 224 -9.09 23.59 -5.06
C LYS A 224 -9.93 24.76 -4.55
N GLU A 225 -11.21 24.52 -4.25
CA GLU A 225 -12.13 25.52 -3.69
C GLU A 225 -11.66 26.03 -2.32
N ASP A 226 -11.10 25.15 -1.49
CA ASP A 226 -10.60 25.49 -0.15
C ASP A 226 -9.11 25.87 -0.11
N HIS A 227 -8.40 25.82 -1.25
CA HIS A 227 -6.96 26.11 -1.37
C HIS A 227 -6.06 25.19 -0.51
N LEU A 228 -6.33 23.88 -0.55
CA LEU A 228 -5.65 22.86 0.26
C LEU A 228 -4.55 22.09 -0.49
N GLU A 229 -4.19 22.47 -1.73
CA GLU A 229 -3.29 21.72 -2.62
C GLU A 229 -1.90 21.45 -2.03
N PHE A 230 -1.43 22.27 -1.09
CA PHE A 230 -0.13 22.11 -0.42
C PHE A 230 -0.20 21.38 0.92
N LYS A 231 -1.41 21.01 1.37
CA LYS A 231 -1.66 20.27 2.62
C LYS A 231 -2.39 18.94 2.40
N THR A 232 -2.80 18.66 1.16
CA THR A 232 -3.47 17.42 0.78
C THR A 232 -2.81 16.77 -0.42
N MET A 233 -2.80 15.44 -0.49
CA MET A 233 -2.36 14.68 -1.66
C MET A 233 -3.39 13.61 -2.05
N VAL A 234 -3.60 13.41 -3.36
CA VAL A 234 -4.51 12.41 -3.93
C VAL A 234 -3.76 11.58 -4.98
N TYR A 235 -3.56 10.29 -4.72
CA TYR A 235 -2.78 9.39 -5.58
C TYR A 235 -3.14 7.91 -5.37
N PRO A 236 -2.80 7.00 -6.31
CA PRO A 236 -3.00 5.56 -6.14
C PRO A 236 -2.14 4.98 -5.02
N GLY A 237 -2.71 4.07 -4.24
CA GLY A 237 -2.08 3.51 -3.02
C GLY A 237 -3.12 3.32 -1.93
N ALA A 238 -2.73 2.73 -0.81
CA ALA A 238 -3.56 2.65 0.41
C ALA A 238 -2.73 2.22 1.61
N ASP A 239 -2.08 1.06 1.48
CA ASP A 239 -1.44 0.35 2.60
C ASP A 239 -0.12 1.01 3.03
N GLU A 240 0.60 1.61 2.09
CA GLU A 240 1.86 2.30 2.34
C GLU A 240 1.68 3.69 2.97
N VAL A 241 0.47 4.25 2.95
CA VAL A 241 0.23 5.65 3.29
C VAL A 241 0.57 5.95 4.75
N GLY A 242 0.34 5.00 5.65
CA GLY A 242 0.76 5.10 7.05
C GLY A 242 2.27 5.29 7.20
N LEU A 243 3.07 4.54 6.42
CA LEU A 243 4.53 4.66 6.38
C LEU A 243 4.96 6.00 5.78
N SER A 244 4.32 6.42 4.69
CA SER A 244 4.60 7.70 4.02
C SER A 244 4.35 8.89 4.97
N LEU A 245 3.26 8.87 5.74
CA LEU A 245 2.94 9.91 6.71
C LEU A 245 3.81 9.84 7.96
N MET A 246 4.20 8.66 8.43
CA MET A 246 5.23 8.53 9.48
C MET A 246 6.56 9.14 9.04
N THR A 247 6.92 8.95 7.77
CA THR A 247 8.12 9.55 7.17
C THR A 247 8.00 11.07 7.10
N ARG A 248 6.83 11.58 6.71
CA ARG A 248 6.55 13.02 6.74
C ARG A 248 6.70 13.62 8.13
N ALA A 249 6.05 13.01 9.12
CA ALA A 249 6.10 13.46 10.50
C ALA A 249 7.54 13.56 10.99
N TYR A 250 8.36 12.55 10.72
CA TYR A 250 9.78 12.56 11.09
C TYR A 250 10.57 13.64 10.34
N ASN A 251 10.36 13.79 9.03
CA ASN A 251 11.03 14.81 8.24
C ASN A 251 10.72 16.23 8.73
N GLU A 252 9.46 16.50 9.05
CA GLU A 252 9.02 17.79 9.60
C GLU A 252 9.55 18.00 11.03
N TYR A 253 9.51 16.97 11.88
CA TYR A 253 10.06 17.01 13.24
C TYR A 253 11.56 17.34 13.25
N CYS A 254 12.33 16.71 12.36
CA CYS A 254 13.76 16.94 12.18
C CYS A 254 14.09 18.16 11.31
N GLN A 255 13.08 18.87 10.78
CA GLN A 255 13.24 20.01 9.87
C GLN A 255 14.12 19.71 8.64
N ARG A 256 13.96 18.52 8.06
CA ARG A 256 14.71 18.06 6.87
C ARG A 256 13.84 17.95 5.64
N THR A 257 14.47 18.09 4.47
CA THR A 257 13.83 17.93 3.15
C THR A 257 14.76 17.10 2.25
N PRO A 258 14.77 15.77 2.40
CA PRO A 258 15.69 14.90 1.66
C PRO A 258 15.54 15.06 0.15
N LYS A 259 16.65 15.00 -0.58
CA LYS A 259 16.72 15.01 -2.05
C LYS A 259 16.83 13.59 -2.58
N ILE A 260 15.91 13.20 -3.45
CA ILE A 260 15.84 11.84 -3.99
C ILE A 260 16.08 11.87 -5.50
N TYR A 261 17.05 11.08 -5.97
CA TYR A 261 17.37 10.93 -7.40
C TYR A 261 16.91 9.55 -7.90
N PRO A 262 15.86 9.47 -8.73
CA PRO A 262 15.43 8.21 -9.30
C PRO A 262 16.10 7.89 -10.64
N PHE A 263 16.34 6.61 -10.88
CA PHE A 263 16.64 6.08 -12.22
C PHE A 263 15.91 4.74 -12.43
N TYR A 264 15.61 4.41 -13.69
CA TYR A 264 14.71 3.31 -14.05
C TYR A 264 15.43 2.22 -14.84
N ALA A 265 15.01 0.96 -14.66
CA ALA A 265 15.54 -0.19 -15.42
C ALA A 265 15.15 -0.22 -16.92
N SER A 266 14.17 0.60 -17.31
CA SER A 266 13.67 0.75 -18.69
C SER A 266 13.49 2.23 -19.04
N VAL A 267 13.79 2.58 -20.29
CA VAL A 267 13.54 3.92 -20.86
C VAL A 267 12.05 4.27 -20.93
N LEU A 268 11.17 3.27 -21.02
CA LEU A 268 9.71 3.48 -21.03
C LEU A 268 9.13 3.52 -19.61
N GLY A 269 9.84 2.95 -18.62
CA GLY A 269 9.41 2.84 -17.22
C GLY A 269 8.66 4.06 -16.68
N PRO A 270 9.24 5.27 -16.74
CA PRO A 270 8.59 6.48 -16.22
C PRO A 270 7.18 6.77 -16.77
N SER A 271 6.89 6.31 -18.00
CA SER A 271 5.64 6.57 -18.72
C SER A 271 4.61 5.44 -18.64
N ILE A 272 4.99 4.28 -18.09
CA ILE A 272 4.10 3.12 -17.99
C ILE A 272 3.08 3.37 -16.88
N VAL A 273 1.81 3.08 -17.16
CA VAL A 273 0.75 3.00 -16.14
C VAL A 273 0.76 1.58 -15.57
N PRO A 274 1.06 1.39 -14.28
CA PRO A 274 1.06 0.08 -13.63
C PRO A 274 -0.32 -0.59 -13.62
N LEU A 275 -0.36 -1.91 -13.39
CA LEU A 275 -1.62 -2.59 -13.07
C LEU A 275 -2.21 -1.99 -11.78
N TYR A 276 -3.53 -1.92 -11.70
CA TYR A 276 -4.30 -1.40 -10.55
C TYR A 276 -4.16 0.13 -10.30
N GLU A 277 -3.44 0.86 -11.16
CA GLU A 277 -3.18 2.28 -11.02
C GLU A 277 -3.73 3.11 -12.21
N ASP A 278 -3.98 4.41 -11.97
CA ASP A 278 -4.61 5.30 -12.94
C ASP A 278 -3.65 6.27 -13.66
N ARG A 279 -2.35 6.22 -13.36
CA ARG A 279 -1.36 7.19 -13.88
C ARG A 279 0.04 6.62 -14.08
N PRO A 280 0.90 7.32 -14.86
CA PRO A 280 2.27 6.88 -15.10
C PRO A 280 3.11 6.78 -13.82
N MET A 281 4.02 5.80 -13.76
CA MET A 281 4.92 5.55 -12.63
C MET A 281 5.64 6.80 -12.13
N LEU A 282 6.10 7.68 -13.03
CA LEU A 282 6.80 8.91 -12.62
C LEU A 282 5.89 9.92 -11.94
N GLU A 283 4.62 10.04 -12.36
CA GLU A 283 3.67 10.92 -11.67
C GLU A 283 3.32 10.40 -10.29
N SER A 284 3.11 9.08 -10.14
CA SER A 284 2.99 8.44 -8.83
C SER A 284 4.22 8.69 -7.97
N LEU A 285 5.42 8.50 -8.51
CA LEU A 285 6.67 8.72 -7.77
C LEU A 285 6.82 10.16 -7.25
N LYS A 286 6.44 11.17 -8.06
CA LYS A 286 6.45 12.56 -7.61
C LYS A 286 5.53 12.77 -6.41
N SER A 287 4.30 12.25 -6.46
CA SER A 287 3.36 12.33 -5.34
C SER A 287 3.94 11.66 -4.09
N HIS A 288 4.48 10.46 -4.23
CA HIS A 288 5.05 9.69 -3.12
C HIS A 288 6.27 10.37 -2.46
N ILE A 289 7.19 10.94 -3.24
CA ILE A 289 8.31 11.75 -2.72
C ILE A 289 7.79 12.99 -1.98
N LEU A 290 6.80 13.69 -2.53
CA LEU A 290 6.24 14.89 -1.92
C LEU A 290 5.46 14.58 -0.62
N VAL A 291 4.81 13.43 -0.54
CA VAL A 291 4.07 12.99 0.66
C VAL A 291 5.00 12.78 1.84
N THR A 292 6.24 12.34 1.63
CA THR A 292 7.20 12.21 2.73
C THR A 292 7.83 13.55 3.13
N GLY A 293 7.54 14.65 2.43
CA GLY A 293 8.23 15.93 2.64
C GLY A 293 9.65 15.96 2.04
N ALA A 294 9.99 14.99 1.18
CA ALA A 294 11.20 15.00 0.38
C ALA A 294 11.00 15.79 -0.93
N ARG A 295 12.07 15.93 -1.71
CA ARG A 295 12.05 16.55 -3.04
C ARG A 295 12.80 15.74 -4.08
N LEU A 296 12.30 15.78 -5.30
CA LEU A 296 12.98 15.22 -6.46
C LEU A 296 14.23 16.05 -6.80
N THR A 297 15.33 15.39 -7.14
CA THR A 297 16.51 16.01 -7.76
C THR A 297 16.83 15.34 -9.10
N HIS A 298 17.40 16.09 -10.03
CA HIS A 298 17.89 15.58 -11.32
C HIS A 298 19.41 15.39 -11.36
N ASP A 299 20.09 15.66 -10.24
CA ASP A 299 21.53 15.51 -10.07
C ASP A 299 21.80 14.52 -8.94
N ALA A 300 22.35 13.35 -9.29
CA ALA A 300 22.71 12.28 -8.36
C ALA A 300 23.76 12.73 -7.34
N ASN A 301 24.63 13.69 -7.67
CA ASN A 301 25.64 14.19 -6.74
C ASN A 301 25.03 14.96 -5.57
N GLN A 302 23.88 15.59 -5.81
CA GLN A 302 23.13 16.33 -4.79
C GLN A 302 22.11 15.47 -4.05
N ALA A 303 21.93 14.21 -4.43
CA ALA A 303 20.95 13.34 -3.81
C ALA A 303 21.44 12.90 -2.42
N ASP A 304 20.51 12.96 -1.45
CA ASP A 304 20.67 12.33 -0.15
C ASP A 304 20.40 10.81 -0.25
N MET A 305 19.57 10.40 -1.22
CA MET A 305 19.31 8.99 -1.53
C MET A 305 19.10 8.79 -3.04
N ILE A 306 19.70 7.74 -3.57
CA ILE A 306 19.45 7.22 -4.91
C ILE A 306 18.29 6.22 -4.85
N LEU A 307 17.32 6.37 -5.74
CA LEU A 307 16.17 5.47 -5.86
C LEU A 307 16.25 4.69 -7.17
N ALA A 308 16.64 3.43 -7.10
CA ALA A 308 16.63 2.53 -8.23
C ALA A 308 15.20 1.97 -8.42
N VAL A 309 14.60 2.17 -9.59
CA VAL A 309 13.25 1.67 -9.87
C VAL A 309 13.32 0.58 -10.94
N ASN A 310 13.19 -0.67 -10.51
CA ASN A 310 12.95 -1.77 -11.43
C ASN A 310 11.52 -1.65 -11.96
N CYS A 311 11.35 -1.75 -13.27
CA CYS A 311 10.08 -1.46 -13.94
C CYS A 311 9.91 -2.36 -15.17
N PRO A 312 8.67 -2.54 -15.66
CA PRO A 312 8.39 -3.35 -16.83
C PRO A 312 9.01 -2.75 -18.10
N GLY A 313 9.17 -3.59 -19.13
CA GLY A 313 9.67 -3.16 -20.42
C GLY A 313 8.70 -2.20 -21.12
N LYS A 314 7.45 -2.65 -21.31
CA LYS A 314 6.37 -1.87 -21.92
C LYS A 314 5.01 -2.06 -21.22
N VAL A 315 4.73 -3.27 -20.76
CA VAL A 315 3.46 -3.64 -20.11
C VAL A 315 3.78 -4.35 -18.79
N MET A 316 3.13 -3.93 -17.71
CA MET A 316 3.24 -4.62 -16.42
C MET A 316 2.44 -5.92 -16.44
N GLN A 317 2.97 -6.95 -15.78
CA GLN A 317 2.37 -8.28 -15.67
C GLN A 317 2.31 -8.71 -14.22
N GLU A 318 1.54 -9.76 -13.94
CA GLU A 318 1.61 -10.45 -12.64
C GLU A 318 2.96 -11.16 -12.48
N SER A 319 3.50 -11.19 -11.26
CA SER A 319 4.77 -11.85 -10.95
C SER A 319 4.75 -13.34 -11.34
N PHE A 320 3.60 -14.00 -11.12
CA PHE A 320 3.35 -15.41 -11.38
C PHE A 320 2.91 -15.72 -12.83
N ASP A 321 2.86 -14.73 -13.74
CA ASP A 321 2.56 -14.99 -15.15
C ASP A 321 3.59 -15.94 -15.77
N LYS A 322 3.11 -17.05 -16.35
CA LYS A 322 3.95 -18.09 -16.99
C LYS A 322 4.59 -17.61 -18.30
N ASN A 323 3.91 -16.73 -19.04
CA ASN A 323 4.39 -16.17 -20.29
C ASN A 323 4.77 -14.70 -20.09
N LYS A 324 6.06 -14.38 -20.21
CA LYS A 324 6.54 -13.00 -20.11
C LYS A 324 6.47 -12.31 -21.47
N ASP A 325 6.03 -11.05 -21.48
CA ASP A 325 6.02 -10.21 -22.67
C ASP A 325 7.46 -9.98 -23.15
N VAL A 326 7.64 -9.94 -24.48
CA VAL A 326 8.97 -9.81 -25.09
C VAL A 326 9.69 -8.52 -24.66
N SER A 327 8.97 -7.48 -24.25
CA SER A 327 9.55 -6.23 -23.78
C SER A 327 10.37 -6.38 -22.49
N TYR A 328 10.15 -7.42 -21.69
CA TYR A 328 10.98 -7.68 -20.50
C TYR A 328 12.42 -8.00 -20.87
N SER A 329 12.66 -8.54 -22.07
CA SER A 329 14.00 -8.81 -22.60
C SER A 329 14.53 -7.70 -23.53
N SER A 330 13.65 -6.99 -24.23
CA SER A 330 14.05 -6.08 -25.32
C SER A 330 14.00 -4.59 -24.96
N TYR A 331 13.29 -4.22 -23.88
CA TYR A 331 13.12 -2.83 -23.43
C TYR A 331 13.68 -2.60 -22.02
N ARG A 332 14.33 -3.61 -21.43
CA ARG A 332 15.03 -3.55 -20.15
C ARG A 332 16.49 -3.96 -20.36
N ASN A 333 17.40 -3.37 -19.58
CA ASN A 333 18.77 -3.86 -19.49
C ASN A 333 19.13 -4.04 -18.00
N LEU A 334 18.71 -5.16 -17.45
CA LEU A 334 18.79 -5.42 -16.02
C LEU A 334 20.23 -5.52 -15.52
N MET A 335 21.14 -6.08 -16.32
CA MET A 335 22.58 -6.11 -16.02
C MET A 335 23.14 -4.69 -15.87
N ASN A 336 22.86 -3.79 -16.81
CA ASN A 336 23.32 -2.40 -16.71
C ASN A 336 22.70 -1.67 -15.51
N PHE A 337 21.40 -1.90 -15.25
CA PHE A 337 20.71 -1.35 -14.10
C PHE A 337 21.36 -1.76 -12.78
N VAL A 338 21.68 -3.04 -12.60
CA VAL A 338 22.34 -3.55 -11.39
C VAL A 338 23.78 -3.06 -11.27
N LEU A 339 24.55 -3.00 -12.36
CA LEU A 339 25.90 -2.40 -12.34
C LEU A 339 25.87 -0.91 -11.97
N GLN A 340 24.82 -0.19 -12.35
CA GLN A 340 24.63 1.20 -11.94
C GLN A 340 24.32 1.31 -10.43
N ILE A 341 23.50 0.40 -9.88
CA ILE A 341 23.28 0.29 -8.43
C ILE A 341 24.62 0.06 -7.71
N GLN A 342 25.40 -0.91 -8.18
CA GLN A 342 26.73 -1.22 -7.63
C GLN A 342 27.65 0.00 -7.62
N SER A 343 27.70 0.76 -8.73
CA SER A 343 28.52 1.98 -8.82
C SER A 343 28.14 3.01 -7.76
N PHE A 344 26.84 3.28 -7.59
CA PHE A 344 26.39 4.23 -6.56
C PHE A 344 26.73 3.76 -5.15
N ILE A 345 26.57 2.46 -4.85
CA ILE A 345 26.95 1.89 -3.55
C ILE A 345 28.47 2.03 -3.32
N GLN A 346 29.30 1.77 -4.34
CA GLN A 346 30.76 1.93 -4.26
C GLN A 346 31.20 3.39 -4.12
N GLU A 347 30.36 4.34 -4.51
CA GLU A 347 30.53 5.78 -4.31
C GLU A 347 29.99 6.26 -2.94
N ASP A 348 29.72 5.34 -2.01
CA ASP A 348 29.16 5.59 -0.68
C ASP A 348 27.80 6.33 -0.72
N LYS A 349 27.00 6.11 -1.77
CA LYS A 349 25.63 6.62 -1.86
C LYS A 349 24.65 5.65 -1.22
N ASP A 350 23.69 6.20 -0.50
CA ASP A 350 22.53 5.47 -0.02
C ASP A 350 21.62 5.11 -1.21
N VAL A 351 21.49 3.81 -1.50
CA VAL A 351 20.65 3.31 -2.60
C VAL A 351 19.48 2.50 -2.04
N ALA A 352 18.26 2.93 -2.37
CA ALA A 352 17.03 2.17 -2.11
C ALA A 352 16.44 1.68 -3.44
N LEU A 353 15.76 0.54 -3.43
CA LEU A 353 15.27 -0.12 -4.63
C LEU A 353 13.78 -0.42 -4.55
N VAL A 354 13.02 0.13 -5.52
CA VAL A 354 11.63 -0.23 -5.77
C VAL A 354 11.61 -1.32 -6.83
N ASP A 355 11.13 -2.51 -6.47
CA ASP A 355 10.93 -3.59 -7.43
C ASP A 355 9.50 -3.60 -7.95
N SER A 356 9.29 -2.90 -9.06
CA SER A 356 7.97 -2.68 -9.67
C SER A 356 7.93 -3.20 -11.10
N ALA A 357 8.76 -4.19 -11.44
CA ALA A 357 8.68 -4.83 -12.76
C ALA A 357 7.38 -5.62 -12.93
N TYR A 358 6.85 -6.18 -11.83
CA TYR A 358 5.64 -6.97 -11.79
C TYR A 358 4.68 -6.47 -10.71
N ALA A 359 3.39 -6.73 -10.89
CA ALA A 359 2.42 -6.63 -9.81
C ALA A 359 2.46 -7.91 -8.97
N ASN A 360 2.04 -7.81 -7.71
CA ASN A 360 1.94 -8.93 -6.78
C ASN A 360 3.22 -9.77 -6.68
N GLY A 361 4.40 -9.14 -6.61
CA GLY A 361 5.65 -9.81 -6.28
C GLY A 361 6.86 -9.28 -7.06
N GLY A 362 8.06 -9.51 -6.50
CA GLY A 362 9.31 -9.03 -7.05
C GLY A 362 9.87 -9.88 -8.20
N ASP A 363 10.89 -9.34 -8.87
CA ASP A 363 11.59 -9.94 -10.00
C ASP A 363 12.73 -10.86 -9.53
N LEU A 364 12.50 -12.17 -9.67
CA LEU A 364 13.50 -13.20 -9.33
C LEU A 364 14.83 -13.04 -10.08
N GLU A 365 14.82 -12.50 -11.31
CA GLU A 365 16.05 -12.26 -12.08
C GLU A 365 16.85 -11.10 -11.47
N LEU A 366 16.16 -10.04 -11.01
CA LEU A 366 16.80 -8.92 -10.33
C LEU A 366 17.48 -9.40 -9.04
N ILE A 367 16.78 -10.19 -8.22
CA ILE A 367 17.34 -10.71 -6.97
C ILE A 367 18.55 -11.58 -7.22
N HIS A 368 18.52 -12.42 -8.26
CA HIS A 368 19.68 -13.21 -8.66
C HIS A 368 20.90 -12.31 -8.97
N TYR A 369 20.74 -11.26 -9.79
CA TYR A 369 21.86 -10.38 -10.14
C TYR A 369 22.38 -9.56 -8.95
N LEU A 370 21.50 -9.12 -8.05
CA LEU A 370 21.90 -8.42 -6.83
C LEU A 370 22.67 -9.34 -5.87
N ASP A 371 22.25 -10.59 -5.73
CA ASP A 371 22.89 -11.59 -4.86
C ASP A 371 24.24 -12.07 -5.42
N GLU A 372 24.36 -12.26 -6.74
CA GLU A 372 25.63 -12.58 -7.41
C GLU A 372 26.70 -11.48 -7.22
N LEU A 373 26.27 -10.23 -7.02
CA LEU A 373 27.16 -9.09 -6.80
C LEU A 373 27.25 -8.68 -5.32
N ASP A 374 26.71 -9.48 -4.39
CA ASP A 374 26.73 -9.22 -2.95
C ASP A 374 26.13 -7.85 -2.55
N LEU A 375 25.07 -7.41 -3.24
CA LEU A 375 24.49 -6.07 -3.06
C LEU A 375 23.27 -6.03 -2.13
N LEU A 376 22.62 -7.18 -1.88
CA LEU A 376 21.33 -7.23 -1.17
C LEU A 376 21.39 -6.59 0.22
N ASP A 377 22.45 -6.86 1.00
CA ASP A 377 22.64 -6.30 2.34
C ASP A 377 23.21 -4.88 2.34
N SER A 378 23.52 -4.32 1.16
CA SER A 378 24.00 -2.94 1.01
C SER A 378 22.88 -1.94 0.65
N LEU A 379 21.68 -2.42 0.33
CA LEU A 379 20.53 -1.56 0.02
C LEU A 379 19.97 -0.91 1.28
N LYS A 380 19.60 0.37 1.18
CA LYS A 380 18.90 1.13 2.24
C LYS A 380 17.41 0.81 2.34
N GLY A 381 16.85 0.15 1.35
CA GLY A 381 15.47 -0.34 1.36
C GLY A 381 15.19 -1.12 0.09
N TYR A 382 14.31 -2.11 0.21
CA TYR A 382 13.84 -2.95 -0.89
C TYR A 382 12.38 -3.33 -0.63
N ALA A 383 11.53 -3.24 -1.66
CA ALA A 383 10.19 -3.81 -1.64
C ALA A 383 9.68 -4.03 -3.07
N GLY A 384 8.84 -5.05 -3.27
CA GLY A 384 8.23 -5.40 -4.55
C GLY A 384 6.91 -6.15 -4.40
N TRP A 385 6.01 -5.65 -3.56
CA TRP A 385 4.77 -6.31 -3.19
C TRP A 385 3.52 -5.58 -3.69
N ASN A 386 2.46 -6.35 -3.94
CA ASN A 386 1.11 -5.90 -4.32
C ASN A 386 1.06 -4.97 -5.57
N THR A 387 1.36 -3.68 -5.41
CA THR A 387 1.30 -2.66 -6.46
C THR A 387 2.55 -1.78 -6.50
N ASN A 388 2.70 -1.00 -7.57
CA ASN A 388 3.81 -0.06 -7.74
C ASN A 388 3.84 0.99 -6.62
N CYS A 389 2.71 1.59 -6.28
CA CYS A 389 2.60 2.61 -5.23
C CYS A 389 2.86 2.03 -3.84
N ASN A 390 2.34 0.84 -3.53
CA ASN A 390 2.59 0.17 -2.26
C ASN A 390 4.10 -0.08 -2.05
N SER A 391 4.77 -0.60 -3.09
CA SER A 391 6.23 -0.81 -3.08
C SER A 391 7.00 0.51 -2.97
N THR A 392 6.58 1.54 -3.73
CA THR A 392 7.23 2.86 -3.74
C THR A 392 7.20 3.51 -2.36
N GLY A 393 6.02 3.59 -1.70
CA GLY A 393 5.91 4.21 -0.38
C GLY A 393 6.66 3.43 0.69
N THR A 394 6.65 2.09 0.62
CA THR A 394 7.40 1.22 1.54
C THR A 394 8.91 1.50 1.45
N VAL A 395 9.46 1.53 0.23
CA VAL A 395 10.90 1.76 -0.01
C VAL A 395 11.30 3.18 0.38
N LEU A 396 10.48 4.18 0.06
CA LEU A 396 10.74 5.56 0.44
C LEU A 396 10.75 5.74 1.96
N ALA A 397 9.85 5.09 2.67
CA ALA A 397 9.82 5.14 4.13
C ALA A 397 11.03 4.42 4.73
N GLN A 398 11.32 3.20 4.28
CA GLN A 398 12.48 2.44 4.73
C GLN A 398 13.79 3.20 4.47
N GLY A 399 14.00 3.72 3.27
CA GLY A 399 15.23 4.42 2.90
C GLY A 399 15.42 5.78 3.60
N GLN A 400 14.34 6.44 4.02
CA GLN A 400 14.43 7.72 4.73
C GLN A 400 14.45 7.57 6.26
N LEU A 401 13.70 6.61 6.81
CA LEU A 401 13.55 6.42 8.26
C LEU A 401 14.49 5.36 8.81
N GLY A 402 14.71 4.27 8.07
CA GLY A 402 15.47 3.14 8.54
C GLY A 402 16.98 3.41 8.54
N HIS A 403 17.69 2.82 9.51
CA HIS A 403 19.16 2.92 9.56
C HIS A 403 19.83 1.64 9.06
N ASP A 404 19.55 0.52 9.72
CA ASP A 404 19.90 -0.83 9.26
C ASP A 404 18.70 -1.42 8.55
N ALA A 405 18.83 -1.60 7.23
CA ALA A 405 17.77 -2.12 6.38
C ALA A 405 17.84 -3.64 6.19
N THR A 406 18.91 -4.30 6.66
CA THR A 406 19.21 -5.69 6.28
C THR A 406 18.08 -6.65 6.63
N ALA A 407 17.57 -6.59 7.86
CA ALA A 407 16.47 -7.43 8.30
C ALA A 407 15.18 -7.16 7.50
N ASN A 408 14.94 -5.90 7.14
CA ASN A 408 13.74 -5.49 6.39
C ASN A 408 13.87 -5.91 4.92
N THR A 409 15.06 -5.78 4.32
CA THR A 409 15.36 -6.33 3.00
C THR A 409 15.15 -7.84 2.99
N ILE A 410 15.68 -8.58 3.97
CA ILE A 410 15.47 -10.03 4.07
C ILE A 410 13.99 -10.37 4.22
N TYR A 411 13.23 -9.62 5.02
CA TYR A 411 11.78 -9.79 5.13
C TYR A 411 11.12 -9.69 3.76
N HIS A 412 11.41 -8.63 3.00
CA HIS A 412 10.83 -8.38 1.68
C HIS A 412 11.35 -9.34 0.60
N LEU A 413 12.55 -9.93 0.74
CA LEU A 413 12.96 -11.05 -0.11
C LEU A 413 12.08 -12.28 0.14
N ILE A 414 11.77 -12.57 1.40
CA ILE A 414 10.96 -13.72 1.79
C ILE A 414 9.49 -13.52 1.38
N GLU A 415 8.89 -12.38 1.71
CA GLU A 415 7.48 -12.09 1.44
C GLU A 415 7.28 -11.68 -0.02
N ASP A 416 7.82 -10.55 -0.43
CA ASP A 416 7.53 -9.95 -1.73
C ASP A 416 8.06 -10.77 -2.90
N VAL A 417 9.20 -11.45 -2.75
CA VAL A 417 9.84 -12.19 -3.86
C VAL A 417 9.52 -13.67 -3.80
N PHE A 418 9.94 -14.35 -2.74
CA PHE A 418 9.82 -15.81 -2.69
C PHE A 418 8.40 -16.27 -2.47
N TYR A 419 7.66 -15.63 -1.56
CA TYR A 419 6.27 -15.98 -1.34
C TYR A 419 5.41 -15.59 -2.53
N GLN A 420 5.32 -14.30 -2.85
CA GLN A 420 4.38 -13.80 -3.85
C GLN A 420 4.67 -14.33 -5.27
N ALA A 421 5.93 -14.30 -5.72
CA ALA A 421 6.26 -14.66 -7.11
C ALA A 421 6.39 -16.18 -7.35
N LYS A 422 6.50 -17.00 -6.31
CA LYS A 422 6.85 -18.43 -6.45
C LYS A 422 6.11 -19.38 -5.52
N VAL A 423 6.38 -19.30 -4.20
CA VAL A 423 5.90 -20.31 -3.23
C VAL A 423 4.38 -20.29 -3.14
N ARG A 424 3.74 -19.13 -3.20
CA ARG A 424 2.28 -18.99 -3.17
C ARG A 424 1.61 -19.81 -4.27
N LEU A 425 2.08 -19.70 -5.52
CA LEU A 425 1.52 -20.46 -6.64
C LEU A 425 1.75 -21.97 -6.46
N GLN A 426 2.94 -22.38 -5.99
CA GLN A 426 3.23 -23.79 -5.69
C GLN A 426 2.24 -24.36 -4.66
N VAL A 427 1.97 -23.61 -3.58
CA VAL A 427 1.06 -24.04 -2.52
C VAL A 427 -0.37 -24.13 -3.03
N ILE A 428 -0.82 -23.15 -3.83
CA ILE A 428 -2.14 -23.16 -4.44
C ILE A 428 -2.32 -24.35 -5.40
N GLU A 429 -1.36 -24.59 -6.29
CA GLU A 429 -1.47 -25.62 -7.33
C GLU A 429 -1.23 -27.05 -6.78
N ASN A 430 -0.55 -27.21 -5.64
CA ASN A 430 -0.17 -28.52 -5.10
C ASN A 430 -0.66 -28.76 -3.68
N ASP A 431 -0.17 -28.01 -2.70
CA ASP A 431 -0.38 -28.30 -1.27
C ASP A 431 -1.86 -28.15 -0.87
N LEU A 432 -2.54 -27.09 -1.31
CA LEU A 432 -3.97 -26.90 -1.02
C LEU A 432 -4.81 -28.00 -1.68
N VAL A 433 -4.46 -28.42 -2.88
CA VAL A 433 -5.15 -29.51 -3.61
C VAL A 433 -4.99 -30.83 -2.85
N GLU A 434 -3.77 -31.15 -2.40
CA GLU A 434 -3.46 -32.34 -1.60
C GLU A 434 -4.25 -32.36 -0.29
N LEU A 435 -4.34 -31.22 0.39
CA LEU A 435 -5.01 -31.08 1.69
C LEU A 435 -6.54 -30.90 1.57
N GLY A 436 -7.08 -30.79 0.34
CA GLY A 436 -8.50 -30.53 0.10
C GLY A 436 -8.95 -29.16 0.63
N LEU A 437 -8.09 -28.17 0.53
CA LEU A 437 -8.28 -26.77 0.92
C LEU A 437 -8.50 -25.89 -0.31
N SER A 438 -8.86 -24.62 -0.07
CA SER A 438 -8.99 -23.63 -1.15
C SER A 438 -8.23 -22.35 -0.81
N TYR A 439 -8.14 -21.46 -1.78
CA TYR A 439 -7.47 -20.16 -1.62
C TYR A 439 -8.02 -19.35 -0.42
N TYR A 440 -9.31 -19.46 -0.12
CA TYR A 440 -10.02 -18.68 0.91
C TYR A 440 -10.51 -19.53 2.11
N ASP A 441 -10.27 -20.85 2.10
CA ASP A 441 -10.72 -21.75 3.16
C ASP A 441 -9.66 -22.82 3.46
N PHE A 442 -9.02 -22.67 4.62
CA PHE A 442 -8.05 -23.62 5.16
C PHE A 442 -8.65 -24.61 6.17
N LYS A 443 -9.96 -24.55 6.43
CA LYS A 443 -10.64 -25.36 7.44
C LYS A 443 -9.92 -25.26 8.80
N ASP A 444 -9.48 -26.39 9.34
CA ASP A 444 -8.73 -26.55 10.58
C ASP A 444 -7.21 -26.79 10.36
N GLN A 445 -6.73 -26.66 9.11
CA GLN A 445 -5.36 -27.00 8.72
C GLN A 445 -4.46 -25.78 8.47
N GLN A 446 -4.80 -24.61 9.01
CA GLN A 446 -4.01 -23.38 8.84
C GLN A 446 -2.56 -23.57 9.29
N ASP A 447 -2.32 -24.17 10.46
CA ASP A 447 -0.97 -24.40 10.99
C ASP A 447 -0.10 -25.26 10.04
N GLU A 448 -0.71 -26.25 9.38
CA GLU A 448 0.00 -27.10 8.42
C GLU A 448 0.32 -26.33 7.12
N VAL A 449 -0.61 -25.50 6.63
CA VAL A 449 -0.36 -24.63 5.47
C VAL A 449 0.77 -23.63 5.78
N GLU A 450 0.71 -22.95 6.92
CA GLU A 450 1.73 -22.00 7.37
C GLU A 450 3.10 -22.67 7.52
N LYS A 451 3.15 -23.89 8.05
CA LYS A 451 4.38 -24.68 8.16
C LYS A 451 4.96 -25.02 6.79
N ARG A 452 4.15 -25.54 5.85
CA ARG A 452 4.61 -25.87 4.49
C ARG A 452 5.16 -24.64 3.76
N ILE A 453 4.50 -23.49 3.92
CA ILE A 453 4.99 -22.21 3.38
C ILE A 453 6.34 -21.84 4.02
N GLY A 454 6.44 -21.86 5.35
CA GLY A 454 7.69 -21.53 6.06
C GLY A 454 8.87 -22.40 5.63
N GLU A 455 8.66 -23.71 5.46
CA GLU A 455 9.68 -24.65 4.96
C GLU A 455 10.09 -24.36 3.51
N ALA A 456 9.12 -24.07 2.63
CA ALA A 456 9.38 -23.71 1.24
C ALA A 456 10.15 -22.38 1.13
N LEU A 457 9.78 -21.37 1.90
CA LEU A 457 10.45 -20.08 1.95
C LEU A 457 11.88 -20.20 2.45
N LEU A 458 12.11 -20.99 3.50
CA LEU A 458 13.45 -21.21 4.04
C LEU A 458 14.36 -21.85 2.98
N LYS A 459 13.82 -22.81 2.22
CA LYS A 459 14.54 -23.46 1.14
C LYS A 459 14.91 -22.50 0.01
N GLU A 460 14.06 -21.53 -0.33
CA GLU A 460 14.38 -20.51 -1.33
C GLU A 460 15.43 -19.53 -0.78
N TYR A 461 15.28 -19.07 0.46
CA TYR A 461 16.24 -18.16 1.11
C TYR A 461 17.65 -18.74 1.20
N CYS A 462 17.79 -20.01 1.61
CA CYS A 462 19.08 -20.69 1.73
C CYS A 462 19.84 -20.89 0.40
N LYS A 463 19.26 -20.54 -0.75
CA LYS A 463 19.96 -20.56 -2.04
C LYS A 463 20.77 -19.30 -2.29
N LEU A 464 20.47 -18.20 -1.59
CA LEU A 464 21.14 -16.93 -1.77
C LEU A 464 22.49 -16.89 -1.05
N ASN A 465 23.46 -16.18 -1.62
CA ASN A 465 24.75 -15.87 -0.98
C ASN A 465 24.54 -15.05 0.30
N VAL A 466 23.57 -14.12 0.33
CA VAL A 466 23.25 -13.34 1.53
C VAL A 466 22.84 -14.23 2.72
N SER A 467 22.29 -15.43 2.47
CA SER A 467 21.91 -16.37 3.54
C SER A 467 23.12 -16.96 4.28
N HIS A 468 24.31 -16.96 3.66
CA HIS A 468 25.55 -17.36 4.35
C HIS A 468 26.03 -16.28 5.32
N LYS A 469 25.78 -15.00 5.01
CA LYS A 469 26.08 -13.86 5.89
C LYS A 469 25.05 -13.76 7.03
N TYR A 470 23.78 -13.99 6.72
CA TYR A 470 22.66 -13.87 7.66
C TYR A 470 21.86 -15.18 7.70
N PRO A 471 22.39 -16.24 8.34
CA PRO A 471 21.72 -17.53 8.34
C PRO A 471 20.41 -17.50 9.14
N ILE A 472 19.32 -17.95 8.49
CA ILE A 472 18.02 -18.17 9.13
C ILE A 472 17.86 -19.67 9.39
N LYS A 473 17.46 -20.04 10.61
CA LYS A 473 17.21 -21.45 10.97
C LYS A 473 15.76 -21.85 10.76
N HIS A 474 14.85 -20.90 10.93
CA HIS A 474 13.42 -21.15 10.87
C HIS A 474 12.66 -19.90 10.44
N ILE A 475 11.62 -20.11 9.63
CA ILE A 475 10.66 -19.08 9.21
C ILE A 475 9.29 -19.48 9.75
N GLU A 476 8.74 -18.64 10.63
CA GLU A 476 7.37 -18.72 11.12
C GLU A 476 6.50 -17.83 10.23
N VAL A 477 5.40 -18.40 9.73
CA VAL A 477 4.44 -17.73 8.84
C VAL A 477 3.11 -17.59 9.58
N SER A 478 2.42 -16.46 9.37
CA SER A 478 1.06 -16.25 9.87
C SER A 478 0.17 -15.68 8.77
N MET A 479 -1.06 -16.19 8.63
CA MET A 479 -2.02 -15.75 7.62
C MET A 479 -3.18 -14.97 8.27
N PRO A 480 -3.17 -13.63 8.25
CA PRO A 480 -4.09 -12.80 9.03
C PRO A 480 -5.57 -13.04 8.67
N TRP A 481 -5.87 -13.33 7.41
CA TRP A 481 -7.24 -13.49 6.90
C TRP A 481 -7.58 -14.89 6.41
N LYS A 482 -6.78 -15.90 6.79
CA LYS A 482 -6.92 -17.30 6.32
C LYS A 482 -7.03 -17.42 4.79
N ARG A 483 -6.22 -16.62 4.09
CA ARG A 483 -6.16 -16.57 2.62
C ARG A 483 -4.71 -16.59 2.14
N MET A 484 -4.51 -16.95 0.88
CA MET A 484 -3.19 -17.07 0.29
C MET A 484 -2.56 -15.73 -0.17
N PHE A 485 -3.14 -14.56 0.09
CA PHE A 485 -2.62 -13.29 -0.45
C PHE A 485 -1.48 -12.70 0.38
N GLU A 486 -1.71 -12.17 1.58
CA GLU A 486 -0.65 -11.64 2.45
C GLU A 486 -0.24 -12.63 3.53
N ILE A 487 1.04 -12.61 3.89
CA ILE A 487 1.57 -13.33 5.05
C ILE A 487 2.33 -12.39 5.99
N GLY A 488 2.26 -12.71 7.28
CA GLY A 488 3.22 -12.23 8.27
C GLY A 488 4.39 -13.20 8.36
N VAL A 489 5.61 -12.68 8.45
CA VAL A 489 6.84 -13.48 8.53
C VAL A 489 7.61 -13.13 9.80
N LYS A 490 8.11 -14.15 10.49
CA LYS A 490 9.12 -13.99 11.55
C LYS A 490 10.23 -15.01 11.32
N PHE A 491 11.48 -14.60 11.52
CA PHE A 491 12.64 -15.47 11.34
C PHE A 491 13.62 -15.36 12.51
N LYS A 492 14.34 -16.46 12.76
CA LYS A 492 15.32 -16.60 13.86
C LYS A 492 16.63 -17.23 13.40
#